data_AF-A0A949SXI6-F1
#
_entry.id   AF-A0A949SXI6-F1
#
_cell.length_a   1.000
_cell.length_b   1.000
_cell.length_c   1.000
_cell.angle_alpha   90.00
_cell.angle_beta   90.00
_cell.angle_gamma   90.00
#
_symmetry.space_group_name_H-M   'P 1'
#
loop_
_entity.id
_entity.type
_entity.pdbx_description
1 polymer ?
#
loop_
_entity_poly.entity_id
_entity_poly.type
_entity_poly.pdbx_seq_one_letter_code
_entity_poly.pdbx_strand_id
1 'polypeptide(L)'
;MPSQFDIEYAVENTQVLHEPDRRIDTFGSTRFEFQLVSELMDRVNATRIRSGQILAEKPMIVRPDPESVASFDFEGFGPQGEAFGDFLKENVHRLALLKYGFRFQMQDMQEDIVHESMSVVCDKLLEDVRRTGNPMRAIIAGVDDTWEISLLKFTVEMIEKSHKINLFDFKRRGLLG
;
A
#
# COMPACT_ATOMS: atom_id res chain seq x y z
N MET A 1 -12.33 -14.19 7.39
CA MET A 1 -12.43 -12.84 6.80
C MET A 1 -12.31 -11.85 7.94
N PRO A 2 -11.50 -10.78 7.79
CA PRO A 2 -11.41 -9.74 8.80
C PRO A 2 -12.76 -9.06 8.98
N SER A 3 -13.11 -8.70 10.21
CA SER A 3 -14.28 -7.88 10.51
C SER A 3 -14.04 -6.42 10.15
N GLN A 4 -15.10 -5.62 10.13
CA GLN A 4 -14.96 -4.17 9.91
C GLN A 4 -14.08 -3.51 10.98
N PHE A 5 -14.18 -3.96 12.24
CA PHE A 5 -13.31 -3.49 13.31
C PHE A 5 -11.84 -3.83 13.03
N ASP A 6 -11.54 -5.02 12.52
CA ASP A 6 -10.17 -5.42 12.20
C ASP A 6 -9.58 -4.55 11.08
N ILE A 7 -10.39 -4.19 10.08
CA ILE A 7 -9.99 -3.29 9.00
C ILE A 7 -9.72 -1.88 9.54
N GLU A 8 -10.63 -1.31 10.33
CA GLU A 8 -10.46 0.01 10.94
C GLU A 8 -9.23 0.04 11.84
N TYR A 9 -9.06 -0.98 12.69
CA TYR A 9 -7.89 -1.12 13.55
C TYR A 9 -6.59 -1.19 12.75
N ALA A 10 -6.55 -1.98 11.68
CA ALA A 10 -5.39 -2.06 10.79
C ALA A 10 -5.07 -0.70 10.17
N VAL A 11 -6.09 0.00 9.65
CA VAL A 11 -5.94 1.32 9.02
C VAL A 11 -5.37 2.34 10.01
N GLU A 12 -5.85 2.35 11.25
CA GLU A 12 -5.40 3.26 12.30
C GLU A 12 -4.00 2.93 12.83
N ASN A 13 -3.65 1.65 12.92
CA ASN A 13 -2.36 1.19 13.46
C ASN A 13 -1.28 0.97 12.37
N THR A 14 -1.58 1.29 11.12
CA THR A 14 -0.59 1.25 10.04
C THR A 14 0.26 2.51 10.06
N GLN A 15 1.56 2.36 10.30
CA GLN A 15 2.53 3.44 10.30
C GLN A 15 3.50 3.30 9.14
N VAL A 16 3.68 4.37 8.37
CA VAL A 16 4.69 4.43 7.31
C VAL A 16 5.99 4.95 7.90
N LEU A 17 7.04 4.14 7.89
CA LEU A 17 8.35 4.51 8.45
C LEU A 17 9.26 5.10 7.38
N HIS A 18 9.14 4.62 6.15
CA HIS A 18 9.86 5.16 5.00
C HIS A 18 9.01 5.04 3.73
N GLU A 19 8.84 6.16 3.03
CA GLU A 19 8.18 6.22 1.72
C GLU A 19 9.24 6.14 0.60
N PRO A 20 8.96 5.50 -0.54
CA PRO A 20 9.83 5.52 -1.71
C PRO A 20 10.10 6.95 -2.23
N ASP A 21 11.37 7.26 -2.53
CA ASP A 21 11.79 8.58 -3.04
C ASP A 21 11.38 8.82 -4.49
N ARG A 22 11.29 7.76 -5.32
CA ARG A 22 11.02 7.95 -6.75
C ARG A 22 9.56 8.36 -6.94
N ARG A 23 9.37 9.52 -7.60
CA ARG A 23 8.07 9.94 -8.13
C ARG A 23 7.50 8.82 -8.97
N ILE A 24 6.49 8.19 -8.43
CA ILE A 24 5.78 7.10 -9.05
C ILE A 24 5.17 7.62 -10.34
N ASP A 25 5.34 6.87 -11.43
CA ASP A 25 4.91 7.29 -12.76
C ASP A 25 3.36 7.21 -12.84
N THR A 26 2.71 8.26 -12.35
CA THR A 26 1.24 8.36 -12.19
C THR A 26 0.41 8.27 -13.46
N PHE A 27 1.06 8.16 -14.62
CA PHE A 27 0.38 8.07 -15.90
C PHE A 27 0.07 6.63 -16.34
N GLY A 28 0.51 5.59 -15.61
CA GLY A 28 0.13 4.21 -15.96
C GLY A 28 0.18 3.21 -14.81
N SER A 29 1.27 3.16 -14.05
CA SER A 29 1.51 2.10 -13.08
C SER A 29 2.41 2.55 -11.94
N THR A 30 2.02 2.16 -10.73
CA THR A 30 2.77 2.35 -9.51
C THR A 30 3.49 1.06 -9.16
N ARG A 31 4.81 1.09 -8.98
CA ARG A 31 5.59 -0.07 -8.54
C ARG A 31 6.50 0.31 -7.39
N PHE A 32 6.62 -0.53 -6.37
CA PHE A 32 7.58 -0.36 -5.28
C PHE A 32 7.88 -1.70 -4.59
N GLU A 33 9.04 -1.77 -3.94
CA GLU A 33 9.40 -2.87 -3.02
C GLU A 33 8.88 -2.52 -1.63
N PHE A 34 8.25 -3.46 -0.93
CA PHE A 34 7.81 -3.24 0.45
C PHE A 34 8.59 -4.13 1.42
N GLN A 35 8.79 -3.60 2.62
CA GLN A 35 9.14 -4.36 3.81
C GLN A 35 8.13 -3.99 4.90
N LEU A 36 7.21 -4.91 5.18
CA LEU A 36 6.21 -4.76 6.22
C LEU A 36 6.67 -5.48 7.48
N VAL A 37 6.66 -4.75 8.59
CA VAL A 37 7.15 -5.21 9.89
C VAL A 37 5.97 -5.30 10.85
N SER A 38 5.87 -6.42 11.56
CA SER A 38 4.84 -6.64 12.59
C SER A 38 5.40 -7.44 13.78
N GLU A 39 4.90 -7.15 14.98
CA GLU A 39 5.17 -7.98 16.16
C GLU A 39 4.35 -9.26 16.12
N LEU A 40 4.98 -10.38 16.53
CA LEU A 40 4.30 -11.65 16.71
C LEU A 40 3.55 -11.65 18.04
N MET A 41 2.22 -11.83 18.00
CA MET A 41 1.40 -11.84 19.21
C MET A 41 1.66 -13.06 20.11
N ASP A 42 2.15 -14.16 19.54
CA ASP A 42 2.43 -15.42 20.23
C ASP A 42 3.84 -15.49 20.82
N ARG A 43 4.73 -14.55 20.49
CA ARG A 43 6.15 -14.59 20.88
C ARG A 43 6.70 -13.22 21.25
N VAL A 44 7.22 -13.11 22.47
CA VAL A 44 7.92 -11.91 22.93
C VAL A 44 9.25 -11.75 22.18
N ASN A 45 9.59 -10.51 21.81
CA ASN A 45 10.82 -10.18 21.08
C ASN A 45 10.99 -10.98 19.79
N ALA A 46 9.90 -11.22 19.08
CA ALA A 46 9.93 -11.78 17.75
C ALA A 46 9.16 -10.86 16.81
N THR A 47 9.82 -10.52 15.70
CA THR A 47 9.29 -9.62 14.69
C THR A 47 9.22 -10.39 13.38
N ARG A 48 8.07 -10.31 12.70
CA ARG A 48 7.94 -10.83 11.35
C ARG A 48 8.19 -9.70 10.35
N ILE A 49 8.99 -9.99 9.34
CA ILE A 49 9.25 -9.10 8.21
C ILE A 49 8.67 -9.79 6.98
N ARG A 50 7.72 -9.12 6.33
CA ARG A 50 7.18 -9.52 5.03
C ARG A 50 7.75 -8.62 3.97
N SER A 51 8.38 -9.20 2.95
CA SER A 51 8.99 -8.44 1.86
C SER A 51 8.42 -8.89 0.53
N GLY A 52 8.35 -7.98 -0.44
CA GLY A 52 7.88 -8.30 -1.78
C GLY A 52 7.77 -7.05 -2.63
N GLN A 53 7.05 -7.16 -3.73
CA GLN A 53 6.78 -6.06 -4.64
C GLN A 53 5.29 -5.84 -4.83
N ILE A 54 4.90 -4.56 -4.89
CA ILE A 54 3.55 -4.16 -5.31
C ILE A 54 3.62 -3.52 -6.69
N LEU A 55 2.69 -3.93 -7.54
CA LEU A 55 2.32 -3.25 -8.78
C LEU A 55 0.85 -2.82 -8.67
N ALA A 56 0.58 -1.53 -8.83
CA ALA A 56 -0.77 -0.99 -8.89
C ALA A 56 -0.98 -0.23 -10.20
N GLU A 57 -1.91 -0.69 -11.02
CA GLU A 57 -2.15 -0.15 -12.36
C GLU A 57 -3.62 0.18 -12.58
N LYS A 58 -3.86 1.17 -13.45
CA LYS A 58 -5.22 1.49 -13.89
C LYS A 58 -5.69 0.41 -14.87
N PRO A 59 -6.95 -0.04 -14.79
CA PRO A 59 -7.48 -0.97 -15.76
C PRO A 59 -7.45 -0.35 -17.17
N MET A 60 -7.00 -1.14 -18.16
CA MET A 60 -6.91 -0.67 -19.56
C MET A 60 -8.28 -0.41 -20.22
N ILE A 61 -9.36 -0.97 -19.67
CA ILE A 61 -10.72 -0.79 -20.17
C ILE A 61 -11.57 -0.19 -19.05
N VAL A 62 -11.80 1.11 -19.11
CA VAL A 62 -12.83 1.77 -18.30
C VAL A 62 -14.15 1.60 -19.05
N ARG A 63 -15.12 0.89 -18.47
CA ARG A 63 -16.46 0.84 -19.06
C ARG A 63 -17.08 2.24 -18.93
N PRO A 64 -17.56 2.86 -20.01
CA PRO A 64 -18.12 4.22 -19.98
C PRO A 64 -19.53 4.29 -19.38
N ASP A 65 -19.95 3.28 -18.61
CA ASP A 65 -21.30 3.22 -18.03
C ASP A 65 -21.34 4.08 -16.75
N PRO A 66 -22.25 5.06 -16.62
CA PRO A 66 -22.45 5.82 -15.39
C PRO A 66 -22.70 4.95 -14.14
N GLU A 67 -23.17 3.72 -14.32
CA GLU A 67 -23.39 2.74 -13.24
C GLU A 67 -22.20 1.79 -12.99
N SER A 68 -21.10 1.90 -13.74
CA SER A 68 -19.93 1.04 -13.52
C SER A 68 -19.29 1.36 -12.17
N VAL A 69 -19.56 0.51 -11.19
CA VAL A 69 -18.89 0.53 -9.88
C VAL A 69 -17.40 0.33 -10.10
N ALA A 70 -16.58 1.09 -9.38
CA ALA A 70 -15.14 0.90 -9.34
C ALA A 70 -14.78 -0.58 -9.14
N SER A 71 -14.04 -1.17 -10.08
CA SER A 71 -13.57 -2.55 -9.97
C SER A 71 -12.19 -2.58 -9.34
N PHE A 72 -12.03 -3.37 -8.27
CA PHE A 72 -10.74 -3.61 -7.64
C PHE A 72 -10.35 -5.07 -7.81
N ASP A 73 -9.21 -5.30 -8.43
CA ASP A 73 -8.60 -6.62 -8.56
C ASP A 73 -7.40 -6.69 -7.60
N PHE A 74 -7.35 -7.71 -6.73
CA PHE A 74 -6.26 -7.91 -5.77
C PHE A 74 -5.54 -9.24 -6.04
N GLU A 75 -4.68 -9.25 -7.03
CA GLU A 75 -3.90 -10.43 -7.40
C GLU A 75 -2.75 -10.66 -6.41
N GLY A 76 -2.60 -11.90 -5.95
CA GLY A 76 -1.57 -12.26 -4.97
C GLY A 76 -1.92 -11.94 -3.52
N PHE A 77 -3.08 -11.32 -3.26
CA PHE A 77 -3.60 -11.09 -1.91
C PHE A 77 -4.56 -12.20 -1.48
N GLY A 78 -4.66 -12.41 -0.17
CA GLY A 78 -5.64 -13.30 0.44
C GLY A 78 -6.99 -12.62 0.73
N PRO A 79 -7.78 -13.23 1.64
CA PRO A 79 -9.12 -12.75 1.99
C PRO A 79 -9.17 -11.33 2.57
N GLN A 80 -8.05 -10.78 3.05
CA GLN A 80 -8.03 -9.41 3.57
C GLN A 80 -8.01 -8.39 2.44
N GLY A 81 -7.37 -8.72 1.30
CA GLY A 81 -7.38 -7.87 0.11
C GLY A 81 -8.80 -7.68 -0.43
N GLU A 82 -9.58 -8.76 -0.53
CA GLU A 82 -11.00 -8.71 -0.91
C GLU A 82 -11.81 -7.82 0.06
N ALA A 83 -11.64 -8.05 1.37
CA ALA A 83 -12.34 -7.29 2.41
C ALA A 83 -11.97 -5.79 2.38
N PHE A 84 -10.70 -5.46 2.12
CA PHE A 84 -10.27 -4.08 1.92
C PHE A 84 -10.90 -3.46 0.67
N GLY A 85 -11.04 -4.23 -0.41
CA GLY A 85 -11.75 -3.80 -1.62
C GLY A 85 -13.20 -3.40 -1.36
N ASP A 86 -13.92 -4.19 -0.57
CA ASP A 86 -15.30 -3.89 -0.18
C ASP A 86 -15.37 -2.67 0.74
N PHE A 87 -14.47 -2.59 1.73
CA PHE A 87 -14.31 -1.38 2.55
C PHE A 87 -14.05 -0.14 1.70
N LEU A 88 -13.19 -0.22 0.67
CA LEU A 88 -12.94 0.89 -0.23
C LEU A 88 -14.22 1.30 -0.96
N LYS A 89 -14.99 0.36 -1.53
CA LYS A 89 -16.24 0.66 -2.27
C LYS A 89 -17.24 1.44 -1.42
N GLU A 90 -17.39 1.09 -0.15
CA GLU A 90 -18.26 1.80 0.78
C GLU A 90 -17.74 3.22 1.10
N ASN A 91 -16.42 3.39 1.09
CA ASN A 91 -15.73 4.65 1.38
C ASN A 91 -15.33 5.46 0.11
N VAL A 92 -15.65 4.97 -1.10
CA VAL A 92 -15.21 5.52 -2.41
C VAL A 92 -15.60 6.99 -2.59
N HIS A 93 -16.69 7.43 -1.96
CA HIS A 93 -17.16 8.81 -2.02
C HIS A 93 -16.13 9.84 -1.50
N ARG A 94 -15.12 9.39 -0.74
CA ARG A 94 -14.00 10.24 -0.26
C ARG A 94 -12.83 10.34 -1.23
N LEU A 95 -12.71 9.44 -2.20
CA LEU A 95 -11.51 9.29 -3.03
C LEU A 95 -11.90 9.39 -4.52
N ALA A 96 -11.84 10.59 -5.09
CA ALA A 96 -12.23 10.87 -6.48
C ALA A 96 -11.49 10.02 -7.53
N LEU A 97 -10.31 9.52 -7.16
CA LEU A 97 -9.46 8.69 -8.01
C LEU A 97 -9.93 7.24 -8.12
N LEU A 98 -10.58 6.73 -7.09
CA LEU A 98 -11.00 5.32 -7.01
C LEU A 98 -12.17 5.00 -7.95
N LYS A 99 -12.84 6.02 -8.51
CA LYS A 99 -13.94 5.85 -9.47
C LYS A 99 -13.59 5.03 -10.70
N TYR A 100 -12.31 4.91 -11.05
CA TYR A 100 -11.84 4.21 -12.24
C TYR A 100 -11.48 2.73 -12.00
N GLY A 101 -11.45 2.30 -10.73
CA GLY A 101 -10.93 0.98 -10.37
C GLY A 101 -9.40 0.89 -10.47
N PHE A 102 -8.82 -0.10 -9.80
CA PHE A 102 -7.38 -0.38 -9.81
C PHE A 102 -7.14 -1.88 -9.74
N ARG A 103 -6.09 -2.32 -10.42
CA ARG A 103 -5.53 -3.66 -10.22
C ARG A 103 -4.29 -3.53 -9.34
N PHE A 104 -4.30 -4.24 -8.22
CA PHE A 104 -3.19 -4.40 -7.32
C PHE A 104 -2.65 -5.82 -7.48
N GLN A 105 -1.35 -5.95 -7.64
CA GLN A 105 -0.67 -7.22 -7.75
C GLN A 105 0.49 -7.27 -6.76
N MET A 106 0.48 -8.27 -5.89
CA MET A 106 1.60 -8.58 -5.00
C MET A 106 2.45 -9.71 -5.61
N GLN A 107 3.77 -9.51 -5.66
CA GLN A 107 4.73 -10.45 -6.24
C GLN A 107 5.89 -10.72 -5.28
N ASP A 108 6.51 -11.89 -5.44
CA ASP A 108 7.72 -12.33 -4.74
C ASP A 108 7.66 -12.21 -3.21
N MET A 109 6.47 -12.48 -2.64
CA MET A 109 6.24 -12.37 -1.20
C MET A 109 7.07 -13.39 -0.43
N GLN A 110 7.84 -12.89 0.53
CA GLN A 110 8.69 -13.66 1.43
C GLN A 110 8.44 -13.24 2.87
N GLU A 111 8.54 -14.20 3.78
CA GLU A 111 8.40 -13.96 5.21
C GLU A 111 9.64 -14.43 5.97
N ASP A 112 10.16 -13.56 6.82
CA ASP A 112 11.25 -13.86 7.74
C ASP A 112 10.84 -13.54 9.16
N ILE A 113 11.25 -14.39 10.11
CA ILE A 113 11.07 -14.14 11.54
C ILE A 113 12.42 -13.84 12.17
N VAL A 114 12.51 -12.68 12.80
CA VAL A 114 13.71 -12.22 13.51
C VAL A 114 13.42 -12.19 15.01
N HIS A 115 14.31 -12.77 15.79
CA HIS A 115 14.21 -12.81 17.26
C HIS A 115 14.74 -11.52 17.91
N GLU A 116 14.19 -10.39 17.48
CA GLU A 116 14.49 -9.06 18.00
C GLU A 116 13.20 -8.27 18.13
N SER A 117 13.22 -7.18 18.92
CA SER A 117 12.07 -6.30 19.05
C SER A 117 11.83 -5.52 17.76
N MET A 118 10.57 -5.16 17.50
CA MET A 118 10.18 -4.48 16.27
C MET A 118 10.90 -3.15 16.09
N SER A 119 11.12 -2.40 17.18
CA SER A 119 11.89 -1.15 17.14
C SER A 119 13.30 -1.36 16.59
N VAL A 120 14.02 -2.39 17.05
CA VAL A 120 15.40 -2.66 16.61
C VAL A 120 15.43 -3.08 15.14
N VAL A 121 14.47 -3.91 14.73
CA VAL A 121 14.32 -4.32 13.33
C VAL A 121 14.05 -3.12 12.42
N CYS A 122 13.10 -2.25 12.80
CA CYS A 122 12.79 -1.03 12.07
C CYS A 122 14.01 -0.11 11.91
N ASP A 123 14.77 0.11 12.98
CA ASP A 123 15.98 0.94 12.92
C ASP A 123 17.02 0.38 11.94
N LYS A 124 17.24 -0.94 11.96
CA LYS A 124 18.14 -1.64 11.03
C LYS A 124 17.69 -1.52 9.58
N LEU A 125 16.39 -1.70 9.30
CA LEU A 125 15.85 -1.57 7.94
C LEU A 125 15.98 -0.13 7.42
N LEU A 126 15.71 0.86 8.27
CA LEU A 126 15.90 2.28 7.93
C LEU A 126 17.37 2.62 7.66
N GLU A 127 18.30 2.04 8.42
CA GLU A 127 19.73 2.20 8.16
C GLU A 127 20.15 1.54 6.84
N ASP A 128 19.62 0.36 6.53
CA ASP A 128 19.90 -0.33 5.27
C ASP A 128 19.40 0.46 4.05
N VAL A 129 18.20 1.04 4.14
CA VAL A 129 17.68 1.95 3.11
C VAL A 129 18.61 3.14 2.91
N ARG A 130 19.05 3.79 4.00
CA ARG A 130 19.99 4.93 3.92
C ARG A 130 21.32 4.54 3.27
N ARG A 131 21.79 3.32 3.54
CA ARG A 131 23.06 2.80 3.01
C ARG A 131 22.96 2.40 1.53
N THR A 132 21.88 1.73 1.15
CA THR A 132 21.68 1.24 -0.22
C THR A 132 21.19 2.34 -1.16
N GLY A 133 20.45 3.32 -0.64
CA GLY A 133 19.86 4.40 -1.41
C GLY A 133 18.78 3.93 -2.40
N ASN A 134 18.14 2.78 -2.16
CA ASN A 134 17.11 2.25 -3.05
C ASN A 134 15.86 3.16 -3.01
N PRO A 135 15.55 3.90 -4.10
CA PRO A 135 14.48 4.88 -4.09
C PRO A 135 13.08 4.26 -4.26
N MET A 136 13.00 2.94 -4.42
CA MET A 136 11.76 2.18 -4.63
C MET A 136 11.30 1.44 -3.39
N ARG A 137 12.06 1.49 -2.29
CA ARG A 137 11.78 0.70 -1.09
C ARG A 137 10.86 1.47 -0.14
N ALA A 138 9.83 0.80 0.35
CA ALA A 138 8.95 1.28 1.40
C ALA A 138 9.14 0.44 2.67
N ILE A 139 9.12 1.08 3.84
CA ILE A 139 9.10 0.38 5.13
C ILE A 139 7.80 0.75 5.84
N ILE A 140 7.01 -0.27 6.17
CA ILE A 140 5.68 -0.15 6.75
C ILE A 140 5.67 -0.94 8.06
N ALA A 141 5.13 -0.34 9.11
CA ALA A 141 4.81 -1.00 10.36
C ALA A 141 3.29 -1.22 10.42
N GLY A 142 2.88 -2.43 10.80
CA GLY A 142 1.46 -2.78 10.85
C GLY A 142 1.16 -3.92 11.80
N VAL A 143 -0.11 -4.34 11.79
CA VAL A 143 -0.62 -5.42 12.62
C VAL A 143 -0.43 -6.75 11.89
N ASP A 144 0.07 -7.77 12.58
CA ASP A 144 0.45 -9.04 11.95
C ASP A 144 -0.74 -9.76 11.29
N ASP A 145 -1.88 -9.77 11.98
CA ASP A 145 -3.09 -10.46 11.51
C ASP A 145 -3.76 -9.77 10.32
N THR A 146 -3.52 -8.47 10.11
CA THR A 146 -4.17 -7.64 9.08
C THR A 146 -3.18 -6.95 8.15
N TRP A 147 -1.99 -7.55 7.98
CA TRP A 147 -0.88 -6.94 7.27
C TRP A 147 -1.17 -6.58 5.80
N GLU A 148 -2.02 -7.34 5.12
CA GLU A 148 -2.40 -7.07 3.72
C GLU A 148 -3.19 -5.76 3.64
N ILE A 149 -4.06 -5.50 4.62
CA ILE A 149 -4.82 -4.23 4.73
C ILE A 149 -3.86 -3.07 4.95
N SER A 150 -2.86 -3.22 5.82
CA SER A 150 -1.83 -2.19 6.03
C SER A 150 -1.09 -1.85 4.74
N LEU A 151 -0.70 -2.87 3.96
CA LEU A 151 0.00 -2.69 2.69
C LEU A 151 -0.88 -2.01 1.64
N LEU A 152 -2.16 -2.41 1.53
CA LEU A 152 -3.09 -1.81 0.57
C LEU A 152 -3.47 -0.38 0.94
N LYS A 153 -3.69 -0.10 2.23
CA LYS A 153 -3.91 1.26 2.76
C LYS A 153 -2.76 2.19 2.36
N PHE A 154 -1.52 1.76 2.61
CA PHE A 154 -0.34 2.51 2.19
C PHE A 154 -0.32 2.74 0.68
N THR A 155 -0.58 1.69 -0.10
CA THR A 155 -0.57 1.77 -1.57
C THR A 155 -1.58 2.79 -2.10
N VAL A 156 -2.81 2.79 -1.56
CA VAL A 156 -3.86 3.74 -1.95
C VAL A 156 -3.45 5.17 -1.61
N GLU A 157 -3.00 5.44 -0.38
CA GLU A 157 -2.56 6.79 0.03
C GLU A 157 -1.41 7.33 -0.83
N MET A 158 -0.48 6.46 -1.19
CA MET A 158 0.66 6.79 -2.03
C MET A 158 0.23 7.16 -3.47
N ILE A 159 -0.72 6.41 -4.03
CA ILE A 159 -1.33 6.73 -5.34
C ILE A 159 -2.04 8.09 -5.27
N GLU A 160 -2.80 8.36 -4.21
CA GLU A 160 -3.51 9.64 -4.04
C GLU A 160 -2.56 10.84 -3.93
N LYS A 161 -1.52 10.71 -3.10
CA LYS A 161 -0.50 11.75 -2.90
C LYS A 161 0.18 12.09 -4.22
N SER A 162 0.54 11.07 -4.99
CA SER A 162 1.17 11.24 -6.30
C SER A 162 0.23 11.96 -7.27
N HIS A 163 -1.06 11.65 -7.29
CA HIS A 163 -2.04 12.33 -8.14
C HIS A 163 -2.20 13.82 -7.82
N LYS A 164 -2.27 14.18 -6.53
CA LYS A 164 -2.40 15.59 -6.09
C LYS A 164 -1.18 16.42 -6.52
N ILE A 165 0.03 15.88 -6.37
CA ILE A 165 1.28 16.54 -6.76
C ILE A 165 1.32 16.77 -8.27
N ASN A 166 0.94 15.77 -9.07
CA ASN A 166 0.94 15.92 -10.52
C ASN A 166 -0.08 16.96 -10.98
N LEU A 167 -1.32 16.95 -10.49
CA LEU A 167 -2.30 17.98 -10.84
C LEU A 167 -1.78 19.40 -10.56
N PHE A 168 -1.07 19.57 -9.44
CA PHE A 168 -0.44 20.83 -9.07
C PHE A 168 0.69 21.21 -10.04
N ASP A 169 1.59 20.28 -10.39
CA ASP A 169 2.69 20.50 -11.33
C ASP A 169 2.18 20.82 -12.76
N PHE A 170 1.10 20.18 -13.21
CA PHE A 170 0.47 20.46 -14.51
C PHE A 170 -0.19 21.84 -14.58
N LYS A 171 -0.90 22.26 -13.51
CA LYS A 171 -1.44 23.62 -13.40
C LYS A 171 -0.33 24.67 -13.44
N ARG A 172 0.76 24.44 -12.71
CA ARG A 172 1.91 25.37 -12.66
C ARG A 172 2.65 25.48 -14.01
N ARG A 173 2.64 24.41 -14.80
CA ARG A 173 3.24 24.38 -16.15
C ARG A 173 2.29 24.88 -17.25
N GLY A 174 1.08 25.33 -16.91
CA GLY A 174 0.10 25.84 -17.89
C GLY A 174 -0.48 24.75 -18.80
N LEU A 175 -0.37 23.49 -18.42
CA LEU A 175 -0.81 22.32 -19.21
C LEU A 175 -2.24 21.89 -18.87
N LEU A 176 -2.89 22.58 -17.93
CA LEU A 176 -4.31 22.45 -17.63
C LEU A 176 -4.91 23.86 -17.73
N GLY A 177 -5.68 24.09 -18.80
CA GLY A 177 -6.45 25.31 -19.04
C GLY A 177 -7.75 25.32 -18.24
#